data_AF-A0A6S7J6N4-F1
#
_entry.id   AF-A0A6S7J6N4-F1
#
_cell.length_a   1.000
_cell.length_b   1.000
_cell.length_c   1.000
_cell.angle_alpha   90.00
_cell.angle_beta   90.00
_cell.angle_gamma   90.00
#
_symmetry.space_group_name_H-M   'P 1'
#
loop_
_entity.id
_entity.type
_entity.pdbx_description
1 polymer ?
#
loop_
_entity_poly.entity_id
_entity_poly.type
_entity_poly.pdbx_seq_one_letter_code
_entity_poly.pdbx_strand_id
1 'polypeptide(L)'
;MAWQPDEHGLKQILDLLKESQSPDNAIQRAVQQKLESLNQFPDFNNYLIFVLTKLKTEDEPTRSLAGLIVKNNVKSNYHLFPDNVKEFVKTECLQAIGDPSPLIRATIGILITTIAQKGELIHWPQLLPSLCQLLDSEDYSVCE
;
A
#
# COMPACT_ATOMS: atom_id res chain seq x y z
N MET A 1 -6.85 -12.69 -14.11
CA MET A 1 -6.94 -11.30 -14.60
C MET A 1 -6.27 -10.41 -13.57
N ALA A 2 -5.49 -9.42 -13.99
CA ALA A 2 -4.93 -8.43 -13.07
C ALA A 2 -6.05 -7.50 -12.59
N TRP A 3 -6.11 -7.21 -11.30
CA TRP A 3 -7.04 -6.23 -10.73
C TRP A 3 -6.77 -4.84 -11.34
N GLN A 4 -7.83 -4.07 -11.58
CA GLN A 4 -7.76 -2.70 -12.08
C GLN A 4 -8.76 -1.83 -11.31
N PRO A 5 -8.40 -0.57 -11.00
CA PRO A 5 -9.32 0.33 -10.33
C PRO A 5 -10.43 0.78 -11.27
N ASP A 6 -11.63 0.95 -10.72
CA ASP A 6 -12.67 1.76 -11.35
C ASP A 6 -12.34 3.25 -11.16
N GLU A 7 -12.56 4.07 -12.20
CA GLU A 7 -12.21 5.50 -12.17
C GLU A 7 -12.96 6.27 -11.08
N HIS A 8 -14.25 5.96 -10.88
CA HIS A 8 -15.06 6.60 -9.85
C HIS A 8 -14.61 6.19 -8.46
N GLY A 9 -14.33 4.89 -8.27
CA GLY A 9 -13.75 4.37 -7.03
C GLY A 9 -12.42 5.06 -6.71
N LEU A 10 -11.51 5.13 -7.67
CA LEU A 10 -10.20 5.76 -7.49
C LEU A 10 -10.33 7.24 -7.12
N LYS A 11 -11.23 7.98 -7.77
CA LYS A 11 -11.47 9.39 -7.43
C LYS A 11 -11.92 9.56 -5.98
N GLN A 12 -12.86 8.74 -5.50
CA GLN A 12 -13.31 8.79 -4.11
C GLN A 12 -12.18 8.52 -3.11
N ILE A 13 -11.28 7.59 -3.43
CA ILE A 13 -10.11 7.28 -2.60
C ILE A 13 -9.16 8.48 -2.54
N LEU A 14 -8.91 9.14 -3.67
CA LEU A 14 -8.07 10.32 -3.72
C LEU A 14 -8.67 11.49 -2.93
N ASP A 15 -9.97 11.72 -3.06
CA ASP A 15 -10.67 12.75 -2.28
C ASP A 15 -10.55 12.47 -0.78
N LEU A 16 -10.73 11.21 -0.36
CA LEU A 16 -10.55 10.79 1.02
C LEU A 16 -9.11 10.99 1.53
N LEU A 17 -8.10 10.63 0.73
CA LEU A 17 -6.69 10.81 1.11
C LEU A 17 -6.33 12.29 1.25
N LYS A 18 -6.93 13.16 0.45
CA LYS A 18 -6.76 14.62 0.54
C LYS A 18 -7.46 15.18 1.78
N GLU A 19 -8.69 14.76 2.06
CA GLU A 19 -9.40 15.12 3.30
C GLU A 19 -8.63 14.66 4.55
N SER A 20 -7.97 13.49 4.49
CA SER A 20 -7.17 12.92 5.59
C SER A 20 -5.95 13.75 5.97
N GLN A 21 -5.55 14.71 5.12
CA GLN A 21 -4.43 15.63 5.38
C GLN A 21 -4.89 16.96 5.99
N SER A 22 -6.20 17.17 6.14
CA SER A 22 -6.75 18.40 6.69
C SER A 22 -6.39 18.57 8.18
N PRO A 23 -5.98 19.76 8.64
CA PRO A 23 -5.78 20.02 10.07
C PRO A 23 -7.09 20.15 10.86
N ASP A 24 -8.25 20.17 10.18
CA ASP A 24 -9.56 20.33 10.80
C ASP A 24 -9.99 19.03 11.51
N ASN A 25 -10.23 19.12 12.82
CA ASN A 25 -10.65 17.99 13.66
C ASN A 25 -11.99 17.36 13.25
N ALA A 26 -12.93 18.15 12.73
CA ALA A 26 -14.22 17.64 12.27
C ALA A 26 -14.04 16.84 10.97
N ILE A 27 -13.21 17.33 10.05
CA ILE A 27 -12.87 16.61 8.82
C ILE A 27 -12.13 15.31 9.16
N GLN A 28 -11.15 15.34 10.06
CA GLN A 28 -10.42 14.15 10.51
C GLN A 28 -11.34 13.07 11.08
N ARG A 29 -12.34 13.45 11.89
CA ARG A 29 -13.34 12.50 12.41
C ARG A 29 -14.21 11.90 11.30
N ALA A 30 -14.66 12.72 10.36
CA ALA A 30 -15.47 12.25 9.24
C ALA A 30 -14.68 11.28 8.34
N VAL A 31 -13.40 11.60 8.07
CA VAL A 31 -12.46 10.74 7.36
C VAL A 31 -12.29 9.41 8.06
N GLN A 32 -12.06 9.42 9.38
CA GLN A 32 -11.87 8.19 10.15
C GLN A 32 -13.10 7.26 10.05
N GLN A 33 -14.31 7.82 10.15
CA GLN A 33 -15.55 7.05 9.96
C GLN A 33 -15.69 6.49 8.53
N LYS A 34 -15.32 7.28 7.52
CA LYS A 34 -15.30 6.81 6.12
C LYS A 34 -14.29 5.67 5.93
N LEU A 35 -13.08 5.79 6.49
CA LEU A 35 -12.04 4.75 6.42
C LEU A 35 -12.51 3.45 7.08
N GLU A 36 -13.17 3.52 8.23
CA GLU A 36 -13.73 2.35 8.91
C GLU A 36 -14.81 1.65 8.09
N SER A 37 -15.68 2.42 7.42
CA SER A 37 -16.68 1.88 6.49
C SER A 37 -16.00 1.22 5.28
N LEU A 38 -15.03 1.90 4.67
CA LEU A 38 -14.33 1.42 3.48
C LEU A 38 -13.49 0.17 3.74
N ASN A 39 -12.94 0.03 4.96
CA ASN A 39 -12.21 -1.16 5.39
C ASN A 39 -13.05 -2.46 5.37
N GLN A 40 -14.37 -2.37 5.27
CA GLN A 40 -15.25 -3.53 5.09
C GLN A 40 -15.20 -4.09 3.66
N PHE A 41 -14.75 -3.29 2.68
CA PHE A 41 -14.61 -3.71 1.30
C PHE A 41 -13.22 -4.28 1.05
N PRO A 42 -13.09 -5.55 0.63
CA PRO A 42 -11.78 -6.17 0.42
C PRO A 42 -10.90 -5.43 -0.59
N ASP A 43 -11.51 -4.90 -1.65
CA ASP A 43 -10.83 -4.19 -2.73
C ASP A 43 -10.31 -2.80 -2.33
N PHE A 44 -10.72 -2.26 -1.18
CA PHE A 44 -10.21 -0.98 -0.68
C PHE A 44 -8.68 -0.98 -0.57
N ASN A 45 -8.09 -2.08 -0.10
CA ASN A 45 -6.64 -2.20 -0.01
C ASN A 45 -5.96 -2.27 -1.39
N ASN A 46 -6.66 -2.77 -2.42
CA ASN A 46 -6.16 -2.77 -3.80
C ASN A 46 -6.08 -1.34 -4.35
N TYR A 47 -7.07 -0.48 -4.05
CA TYR A 47 -7.00 0.94 -4.42
C TYR A 47 -5.84 1.65 -3.72
N LEU A 48 -5.69 1.45 -2.41
CA LEU A 48 -4.63 2.12 -1.66
C LEU A 48 -3.23 1.70 -2.12
N ILE A 49 -3.00 0.39 -2.37
CA ILE A 49 -1.70 -0.05 -2.89
C ILE A 49 -1.48 0.46 -4.31
N PHE A 50 -2.52 0.52 -5.15
CA PHE A 50 -2.43 1.09 -6.49
C PHE A 50 -2.03 2.58 -6.45
N VAL A 51 -2.59 3.36 -5.53
CA VAL A 51 -2.19 4.77 -5.32
C VAL A 51 -0.72 4.85 -4.91
N LEU A 52 -0.27 4.02 -3.96
CA LEU A 52 1.13 3.98 -3.53
C LEU A 52 2.08 3.64 -4.69
N THR A 53 1.80 2.58 -5.45
CA THR A 53 2.79 1.97 -6.36
C THR A 53 2.65 2.42 -7.81
N LYS A 54 1.43 2.67 -8.32
CA LYS A 54 1.19 2.89 -9.75
C LYS A 54 0.80 4.31 -10.12
N LEU A 55 0.12 5.04 -9.23
CA LEU A 55 -0.38 6.38 -9.54
C LEU A 55 0.71 7.46 -9.36
N LYS A 56 1.73 7.43 -10.21
CA LYS A 56 2.90 8.34 -10.15
C LYS A 56 2.55 9.82 -10.40
N THR A 57 1.33 10.12 -10.85
CA THR A 57 0.84 11.48 -11.06
C THR A 57 0.45 12.18 -9.76
N GLU A 58 0.16 11.43 -8.68
CA GLU A 58 -0.10 12.03 -7.36
C GLU A 58 1.20 12.28 -6.61
N ASP A 59 1.15 13.24 -5.69
CA ASP A 59 2.29 13.66 -4.88
C ASP A 59 2.72 12.59 -3.87
N GLU A 60 4.01 12.62 -3.50
CA GLU A 60 4.61 11.62 -2.61
C GLU A 60 3.94 11.53 -1.23
N PRO A 61 3.55 12.65 -0.57
CA PRO A 61 2.78 12.61 0.68
C PRO A 61 1.46 11.84 0.55
N THR A 62 0.65 12.12 -0.48
CA THR A 62 -0.62 11.42 -0.72
C THR A 62 -0.39 9.92 -0.97
N ARG A 63 0.61 9.57 -1.80
CA ARG A 63 0.98 8.17 -2.08
C ARG A 63 1.46 7.43 -0.84
N SER A 64 2.35 8.05 -0.05
CA SER A 64 2.86 7.49 1.21
C SER A 64 1.75 7.28 2.23
N LEU A 65 0.83 8.26 2.36
CA LEU A 65 -0.33 8.14 3.24
C LEU A 65 -1.20 6.92 2.89
N ALA A 66 -1.45 6.69 1.60
CA ALA A 66 -2.17 5.49 1.15
C ALA A 66 -1.46 4.20 1.63
N GLY A 67 -0.14 4.12 1.46
CA GLY A 67 0.66 3.00 1.94
C GLY A 67 0.62 2.81 3.46
N LEU A 68 0.62 3.90 4.24
CA LEU A 68 0.50 3.84 5.69
C LEU A 68 -0.88 3.33 6.15
N ILE A 69 -1.94 3.67 5.42
CA ILE A 69 -3.28 3.13 5.67
C ILE A 69 -3.30 1.63 5.39
N VAL A 70 -2.76 1.17 4.25
CA VAL A 70 -2.62 -0.28 3.97
C VAL A 70 -1.85 -0.97 5.07
N LYS A 71 -0.74 -0.39 5.53
CA LYS A 71 0.05 -0.95 6.63
C LYS A 71 -0.76 -1.12 7.90
N ASN A 72 -1.57 -0.12 8.26
CA ASN A 72 -2.41 -0.20 9.46
C ASN A 72 -3.49 -1.29 9.30
N ASN A 73 -4.08 -1.41 8.10
CA ASN A 73 -5.06 -2.45 7.80
C ASN A 73 -4.45 -3.86 7.86
N VAL A 74 -3.25 -4.06 7.30
CA VAL A 74 -2.49 -5.31 7.43
C VAL A 74 -2.21 -5.58 8.90
N LYS A 75 -1.71 -4.60 9.65
CA LYS A 75 -1.37 -4.78 11.08
C LYS A 75 -2.55 -5.31 11.90
N SER A 76 -3.76 -4.82 11.61
CA SER A 76 -4.98 -5.15 12.37
C SER A 76 -5.70 -6.38 11.85
N ASN A 77 -5.81 -6.53 10.52
CA ASN A 77 -6.80 -7.40 9.89
C ASN A 77 -6.24 -8.31 8.79
N TYR A 78 -4.92 -8.50 8.69
CA TYR A 78 -4.31 -9.24 7.59
C TYR A 78 -4.91 -10.64 7.34
N HIS A 79 -5.25 -11.38 8.40
CA HIS A 79 -5.84 -12.73 8.26
C HIS A 79 -7.23 -12.71 7.61
N LEU A 80 -7.95 -11.58 7.71
CA LEU A 80 -9.28 -11.40 7.10
C LEU A 80 -9.20 -11.00 5.62
N PHE A 81 -8.01 -10.65 5.12
CA PHE A 81 -7.87 -10.28 3.71
C PHE A 81 -8.13 -11.50 2.83
N PRO A 82 -8.91 -11.36 1.74
CA PRO A 82 -8.96 -12.38 0.71
C PRO A 82 -7.59 -12.62 0.09
N ASP A 83 -7.31 -13.86 -0.31
CA ASP A 83 -5.98 -14.24 -0.80
C ASP A 83 -5.59 -13.51 -2.09
N ASN A 84 -6.55 -13.17 -2.95
CA ASN A 84 -6.30 -12.33 -4.13
C ASN A 84 -5.83 -10.91 -3.75
N VAL A 85 -6.36 -10.33 -2.67
CA VAL A 85 -5.93 -9.02 -2.16
C VAL A 85 -4.53 -9.12 -1.55
N LYS A 86 -4.27 -10.16 -0.75
CA LYS A 86 -2.92 -10.40 -0.18
C LYS A 86 -1.89 -10.52 -1.29
N GLU A 87 -2.16 -11.33 -2.31
CA GLU A 87 -1.24 -11.57 -3.42
C GLU A 87 -1.01 -10.30 -4.25
N PHE A 88 -2.06 -9.53 -4.51
CA PHE A 88 -1.95 -8.27 -5.23
C PHE A 88 -1.07 -7.27 -4.46
N VAL A 89 -1.33 -7.07 -3.16
CA VAL A 89 -0.53 -6.16 -2.32
C VAL A 89 0.93 -6.60 -2.28
N LYS A 90 1.20 -7.90 -2.07
CA LYS A 90 2.57 -8.46 -2.08
C LYS A 90 3.30 -8.19 -3.40
N THR A 91 2.64 -8.46 -4.52
CA THR A 91 3.19 -8.27 -5.87
C THR A 91 3.54 -6.81 -6.11
N GLU A 92 2.61 -5.91 -5.82
CA GLU A 92 2.82 -4.47 -6.01
C GLU A 92 3.94 -3.93 -5.10
N CYS A 93 4.05 -4.40 -3.86
CA CYS A 93 5.15 -4.05 -2.98
C CYS A 93 6.50 -4.44 -3.59
N LEU A 94 6.67 -5.69 -4.04
CA LEU A 94 7.93 -6.17 -4.61
C LEU A 94 8.31 -5.40 -5.89
N GLN A 95 7.32 -5.08 -6.74
CA GLN A 95 7.55 -4.31 -7.96
C GLN A 95 7.96 -2.85 -7.71
N ALA A 96 7.63 -2.31 -6.54
CA ALA A 96 7.84 -0.91 -6.22
C ALA A 96 8.99 -0.64 -5.24
N ILE A 97 9.75 -1.66 -4.82
CA ILE A 97 10.90 -1.51 -3.91
C ILE A 97 11.89 -0.45 -4.40
N GLY A 98 12.15 -0.40 -5.71
CA GLY A 98 13.02 0.57 -6.37
C GLY A 98 12.35 1.88 -6.76
N ASP A 99 11.28 2.33 -6.09
CA ASP A 99 10.67 3.63 -6.41
C ASP A 99 11.73 4.75 -6.31
N PRO A 100 11.77 5.73 -7.22
CA PRO A 100 12.77 6.79 -7.17
C PRO A 100 12.65 7.68 -5.91
N SER A 101 11.47 7.78 -5.30
CA SER A 101 11.27 8.55 -4.07
C SER A 101 11.70 7.76 -2.82
N PRO A 102 12.63 8.29 -2.00
CA PRO A 102 13.02 7.66 -0.73
C PRO A 102 11.84 7.49 0.24
N LEU A 103 10.87 8.42 0.24
CA LEU A 103 9.68 8.34 1.08
C LEU A 103 8.81 7.15 0.69
N ILE A 104 8.63 6.92 -0.62
CA ILE A 104 7.86 5.79 -1.12
C ILE A 104 8.58 4.48 -0.85
N ARG A 105 9.90 4.40 -1.08
CA ARG A 105 10.71 3.21 -0.73
C ARG A 105 10.58 2.86 0.75
N ALA A 106 10.75 3.84 1.64
CA ALA A 106 10.58 3.63 3.08
C ALA A 106 9.17 3.12 3.43
N THR A 107 8.13 3.69 2.80
CA THR A 107 6.74 3.25 3.01
C THR A 107 6.53 1.80 2.57
N ILE A 108 7.10 1.41 1.43
CA ILE A 108 7.03 0.05 0.88
C ILE A 108 7.81 -0.93 1.78
N GLY A 109 9.00 -0.58 2.23
CA GLY A 109 9.79 -1.39 3.17
C GLY A 109 9.05 -1.63 4.49
N ILE A 110 8.40 -0.60 5.04
CA ILE A 110 7.53 -0.72 6.22
C ILE A 110 6.36 -1.65 5.94
N LEU A 111 5.75 -1.58 4.76
CA LEU A 111 4.61 -2.44 4.41
C LEU A 111 5.05 -3.91 4.22
N ILE A 112 6.15 -4.16 3.52
CA ILE A 112 6.75 -5.50 3.34
C ILE A 112 7.05 -6.14 4.68
N THR A 113 7.75 -5.42 5.57
CA THR A 113 8.11 -5.93 6.89
C THR A 113 6.85 -6.20 7.74
N THR A 114 5.83 -5.35 7.65
CA THR A 114 4.55 -5.57 8.35
C THR A 114 3.83 -6.81 7.82
N ILE A 115 3.78 -7.02 6.50
CA ILE A 115 3.17 -8.22 5.90
C ILE A 115 3.93 -9.47 6.31
N ALA A 116 5.27 -9.46 6.27
CA ALA A 116 6.08 -10.61 6.69
C ALA A 116 5.88 -10.95 8.18
N GLN A 117 5.73 -9.94 9.04
CA GLN A 117 5.45 -10.12 10.46
C GLN A 117 4.05 -10.67 10.74
N LYS A 118 3.02 -10.19 10.01
CA LYS A 118 1.62 -10.58 10.24
C LYS A 118 1.18 -11.83 9.48
N GLY A 119 1.78 -12.07 8.33
CA GLY A 119 1.48 -13.21 7.48
C GLY A 119 2.37 -14.42 7.69
N GLU A 120 3.43 -14.28 8.49
CA GLU A 120 4.54 -15.23 8.62
C GLU A 120 5.32 -15.40 7.31
N LEU A 121 6.65 -15.38 7.41
CA LEU A 121 7.53 -15.42 6.25
C LEU A 121 7.35 -16.70 5.40
N ILE A 122 6.98 -17.82 6.04
CA ILE A 122 6.73 -19.09 5.36
C ILE A 122 5.57 -19.01 4.36
N HIS A 123 4.60 -18.11 4.58
CA HIS A 123 3.49 -17.87 3.65
C HIS A 123 3.82 -16.80 2.59
N TRP A 124 5.07 -16.37 2.51
CA TRP A 124 5.58 -15.51 1.44
C TRP A 124 6.97 -15.98 0.96
N PRO A 125 7.06 -17.20 0.41
CA PRO A 125 8.35 -17.81 0.05
C PRO A 125 9.14 -16.98 -0.97
N GLN A 126 8.46 -16.16 -1.77
CA GLN A 126 9.08 -15.42 -2.86
C GLN A 126 9.76 -14.13 -2.39
N LEU A 127 9.49 -13.69 -1.16
CA LEU A 127 10.04 -12.44 -0.63
C LEU A 127 11.57 -12.44 -0.62
N LEU A 128 12.19 -13.43 0.05
CA LEU A 128 13.65 -13.46 0.17
C LEU A 128 14.35 -13.63 -1.19
N PRO A 129 13.95 -14.57 -2.08
CA PRO A 129 14.53 -14.66 -3.41
C PRO A 129 14.43 -13.36 -4.20
N SER A 130 13.28 -12.67 -4.17
CA SER A 130 13.12 -11.39 -4.86
C SER A 130 14.03 -10.31 -4.26
N LEU A 131 14.11 -10.19 -2.93
CA LEU A 131 15.02 -9.23 -2.29
C LEU A 131 16.49 -9.50 -2.63
N CYS A 132 16.92 -10.77 -2.64
CA CYS A 132 18.28 -11.12 -3.04
C CYS A 132 18.57 -10.74 -4.50
N GLN A 133 17.64 -11.00 -5.42
CA GLN A 133 17.79 -10.59 -6.82
C GLN A 133 17.89 -9.06 -6.99
N LEU A 134 17.15 -8.31 -6.16
CA LEU A 134 17.18 -6.85 -6.19
C LEU A 134 18.53 -6.30 -5.70
N LEU A 135 19.25 -7.00 -4.81
CA LEU A 135 20.61 -6.59 -4.40
C LEU A 135 21.65 -6.68 -5.53
N ASP A 136 21.39 -7.50 -6.55
CA ASP A 136 22.24 -7.61 -7.73
C ASP A 136 21.92 -6.54 -8.80
N SER A 137 20.98 -5.62 -8.50
CA SER A 137 20.56 -4.55 -9.41
C SER A 137 21.63 -3.48 -9.57
N GLU A 138 21.79 -2.97 -10.80
CA GLU A 138 22.62 -1.80 -11.09
C GLU A 138 21.94 -0.47 -10.70
N ASP A 139 20.60 -0.49 -10.50
CA ASP A 139 19.85 0.68 -10.00
C ASP A 139 20.07 0.84 -8.50
N TYR A 140 20.77 1.91 -8.11
CA TYR A 140 21.03 2.25 -6.71
C TYR A 140 19.74 2.39 -5.88
N SER A 141 18.65 2.86 -6.48
CA SER A 141 17.37 3.03 -5.78
C SER A 141 16.74 1.70 -5.37
N VAL A 142 17.10 0.61 -6.04
CA VAL A 142 16.66 -0.75 -5.72
C VAL A 142 17.51 -1.37 -4.60
N CYS A 143 18.76 -0.93 -4.48
CA CYS A 143 19.76 -1.46 -3.55
C CYS A 143 19.87 -0.69 -2.22
N GLU A 144 19.32 0.53 -2.16
CA GLU A 144 19.26 1.38 -0.95
C GLU A 144 18.04 1.08 -0.06
#